data_AF-A0A519BVL8-F1
#
_entry.id   AF-A0A519BVL8-F1
#
_cell.length_a   1.000
_cell.length_b   1.000
_cell.length_c   1.000
_cell.angle_alpha   90.00
_cell.angle_beta   90.00
_cell.angle_gamma   90.00
#
_symmetry.space_group_name_H-M   'P 1'
#
loop_
_entity.id
_entity.type
_entity.pdbx_description
1 polymer ?
#
loop_
_entity_poly.entity_id
_entity_poly.type
_entity_poly.pdbx_seq_one_letter_code
_entity_poly.pdbx_strand_id
1 'polypeptide(L)'
;PIYLPGPLDGAWGAQLWNYWQMNKDFKLNLFEDDQDFYIRVTEAKKAGAIMLGGGISKHHVIWFNQFRNGLDYAVQVSTAVEYDGSLSGAQTREAISWGKVKEEASHITVEGDVTLILPLIL
;
A
#
# COMPACT_ATOMS: atom_id res chain seq x y z
N PRO A 1 -7.50 -0.36 11.17
CA PRO A 1 -8.45 -0.06 10.07
C PRO A 1 -8.03 -0.86 8.83
N ILE A 2 -8.95 -1.08 7.89
CA ILE A 2 -8.67 -1.71 6.59
C ILE A 2 -8.97 -0.64 5.54
N TYR A 3 -7.97 -0.27 4.75
CA TYR A 3 -8.13 0.68 3.64
C TYR A 3 -8.11 -0.07 2.33
N LEU A 4 -9.13 0.16 1.48
CA LEU A 4 -9.28 -0.48 0.18
C LEU A 4 -9.24 0.58 -0.91
N PRO A 5 -8.06 0.87 -1.50
CA PRO A 5 -7.94 1.93 -2.49
C PRO A 5 -8.59 1.61 -3.85
N GLY A 6 -8.87 0.33 -4.12
CA GLY A 6 -9.57 -0.12 -5.33
C GLY A 6 -10.81 -0.96 -5.01
N PRO A 7 -11.82 -0.42 -4.30
CA PRO A 7 -12.92 -1.21 -3.76
C PRO A 7 -13.88 -1.76 -4.82
N LEU A 8 -13.94 -1.10 -5.97
CA LEU A 8 -14.84 -1.44 -7.06
C LEU A 8 -14.32 -2.58 -7.95
N ASP A 9 -13.02 -2.88 -7.88
CA ASP A 9 -12.36 -3.88 -8.71
C ASP A 9 -12.41 -5.28 -8.06
N GLY A 10 -13.61 -5.85 -7.98
CA GLY A 10 -13.82 -7.18 -7.43
C GLY A 10 -15.28 -7.54 -7.21
N ALA A 11 -15.53 -8.76 -6.73
CA ALA A 11 -16.89 -9.25 -6.47
C ALA A 11 -17.65 -8.35 -5.50
N TRP A 12 -16.99 -7.83 -4.46
CA TRP A 12 -17.60 -6.91 -3.51
C TRP A 12 -18.03 -5.60 -4.18
N GLY A 13 -17.15 -5.00 -5.00
CA GLY A 13 -17.46 -3.82 -5.82
C GLY A 13 -18.64 -4.02 -6.77
N ALA A 14 -18.71 -5.18 -7.43
CA ALA A 14 -19.83 -5.54 -8.28
C ALA A 14 -21.16 -5.61 -7.51
N GLN A 15 -21.14 -6.15 -6.28
CA GLN A 15 -22.34 -6.16 -5.43
C GLN A 15 -22.74 -4.76 -4.96
N LEU A 16 -21.78 -3.90 -4.62
CA LEU A 16 -22.07 -2.49 -4.32
C LEU A 16 -22.72 -1.79 -5.52
N TRP A 17 -22.22 -2.03 -6.73
CA TRP A 17 -22.81 -1.49 -7.94
C TRP A 17 -24.22 -2.03 -8.19
N ASN A 18 -24.46 -3.33 -8.03
CA ASN A 18 -25.79 -3.93 -8.11
C ASN A 18 -26.76 -3.29 -7.09
N TYR A 19 -26.31 -3.10 -5.86
CA TYR A 19 -27.09 -2.44 -4.82
C TYR A 19 -27.43 -1.00 -5.20
N TRP A 20 -26.46 -0.26 -5.75
CA TRP A 20 -26.66 1.10 -6.25
C TRP A 20 -27.61 1.17 -7.44
N GLN A 21 -27.74 0.11 -8.26
CA GLN A 21 -28.77 0.08 -9.32
C GLN A 21 -30.18 0.21 -8.76
N MET A 22 -30.43 -0.35 -7.57
CA MET A 22 -31.73 -0.31 -6.89
C MET A 22 -31.85 0.87 -5.92
N ASN A 23 -30.73 1.44 -5.47
CA ASN A 23 -30.68 2.49 -4.43
C ASN A 23 -29.74 3.62 -4.89
N LYS A 24 -30.24 4.49 -5.77
CA LYS A 24 -29.42 5.54 -6.43
C LYS A 24 -28.94 6.64 -5.48
N ASP A 25 -29.50 6.71 -4.28
CA ASP A 25 -29.10 7.60 -3.18
C ASP A 25 -27.92 7.08 -2.36
N PHE A 26 -27.57 5.80 -2.51
CA PHE A 26 -26.36 5.22 -1.92
C PHE A 26 -25.11 5.93 -2.45
N LYS A 27 -24.26 6.40 -1.54
CA LYS A 27 -23.00 7.09 -1.84
C LYS A 27 -21.88 6.44 -1.05
N LEU A 28 -20.73 6.26 -1.71
CA LEU A 28 -19.50 5.80 -1.11
C LEU A 28 -18.48 6.94 -1.15
N ASN A 29 -17.96 7.33 0.01
CA ASN A 29 -16.96 8.39 0.11
C ASN A 29 -15.58 7.78 0.37
N LEU A 30 -14.75 7.67 -0.67
CA LEU A 30 -13.39 7.12 -0.54
C LEU A 30 -12.41 8.13 0.09
N PHE A 31 -12.73 9.43 0.08
CA PHE A 31 -11.85 10.44 0.65
C PHE A 31 -11.76 10.36 2.17
N GLU A 32 -12.77 9.81 2.85
CA GLU A 32 -12.72 9.61 4.31
C GLU A 32 -11.69 8.57 4.71
N ASP A 33 -11.57 7.48 3.94
CA ASP A 33 -10.53 6.46 4.15
C ASP A 33 -9.13 7.07 3.96
N ASP A 34 -8.93 7.82 2.87
CA ASP A 34 -7.66 8.49 2.60
C ASP A 34 -7.33 9.55 3.67
N GLN A 35 -8.33 10.29 4.16
CA GLN A 35 -8.16 11.30 5.21
C GLN A 35 -7.78 10.66 6.55
N ASP A 36 -8.48 9.60 6.98
CA ASP A 36 -8.14 8.87 8.21
C ASP A 36 -6.76 8.21 8.09
N PHE A 37 -6.43 7.63 6.94
CA PHE A 37 -5.10 7.06 6.72
C PHE A 37 -4.00 8.12 6.76
N TYR A 38 -4.19 9.25 6.07
CA TYR A 38 -3.27 10.38 6.06
C TYR A 38 -2.98 10.89 7.47
N ILE A 39 -4.02 11.14 8.28
CA ILE A 39 -3.88 11.62 9.67
C ILE A 39 -3.04 10.62 10.46
N ARG A 40 -3.38 9.33 10.42
CA ARG A 40 -2.66 8.30 11.17
C ARG A 40 -1.18 8.21 10.79
N VAL A 41 -0.90 8.26 9.49
CA VAL A 41 0.48 8.19 8.99
C VAL A 41 1.25 9.43 9.43
N THR A 42 0.70 10.63 9.24
CA THR A 42 1.39 11.89 9.55
C THR A 42 1.57 12.16 11.04
N GLU A 43 0.66 11.69 11.89
CA GLU A 43 0.78 11.81 13.36
C GLU A 43 1.66 10.73 14.00
N ALA A 44 1.99 9.66 13.27
CA ALA A 44 2.81 8.58 13.80
C ALA A 44 4.25 9.05 14.07
N LYS A 45 4.73 8.84 15.32
CA LYS A 45 6.14 9.09 15.70
C LYS A 45 7.12 8.27 14.87
N LYS A 46 6.76 7.02 14.57
CA LYS A 46 7.49 6.11 13.68
C LYS A 46 6.47 5.33 12.85
N ALA A 47 6.80 5.08 11.58
CA ALA A 47 5.98 4.26 10.69
C ALA A 47 6.84 3.18 10.03
N GLY A 48 6.32 1.96 10.05
CA GLY A 48 6.91 0.81 9.37
C GLY A 48 5.87 0.14 8.46
N ALA A 49 6.32 -0.43 7.35
CA ALA A 49 5.45 -1.18 6.44
C ALA A 49 6.04 -2.55 6.11
N ILE A 50 5.20 -3.58 6.19
CA ILE A 50 5.44 -4.90 5.60
C ILE A 50 4.54 -5.00 4.37
N MET A 51 5.14 -4.88 3.19
CA MET A 51 4.46 -4.90 1.89
C MET A 51 4.58 -6.29 1.30
N LEU A 52 3.44 -6.97 1.17
CA LEU A 52 3.35 -8.32 0.63
C LEU A 52 2.79 -8.25 -0.79
N GLY A 53 3.62 -8.53 -1.78
CA GLY A 53 3.34 -8.31 -3.19
C GLY A 53 3.59 -6.87 -3.66
N GLY A 54 2.88 -6.48 -4.72
CA GLY A 54 3.00 -5.16 -5.36
C GLY A 54 1.65 -4.47 -5.56
N GLY A 55 1.50 -3.76 -6.67
CA GLY A 55 0.23 -3.15 -7.08
C GLY A 55 -0.23 -1.98 -6.22
N ILE A 56 -1.55 -1.78 -6.18
CA ILE A 56 -2.17 -0.59 -5.56
C ILE A 56 -1.95 -0.52 -4.05
N SER A 57 -1.90 -1.66 -3.35
CA SER A 57 -1.68 -1.71 -1.90
C SER A 57 -0.28 -1.23 -1.53
N LYS A 58 0.75 -1.72 -2.26
CA LYS A 58 2.13 -1.23 -2.13
C LYS A 58 2.19 0.27 -2.41
N HIS A 59 1.58 0.74 -3.50
CA HIS A 59 1.64 2.16 -3.84
C HIS A 59 1.00 3.03 -2.76
N HIS A 60 -0.19 2.67 -2.32
CA HIS A 60 -1.01 3.47 -1.42
C HIS A 60 -0.30 3.65 -0.07
N VAL A 61 0.27 2.59 0.50
CA VAL A 61 0.99 2.69 1.79
C VAL A 61 2.22 3.61 1.69
N ILE A 62 3.05 3.47 0.66
CA ILE A 62 4.27 4.28 0.52
C ILE A 62 3.95 5.72 0.10
N TRP A 63 2.85 5.92 -0.65
CA TRP A 63 2.42 7.24 -1.10
C TRP A 63 2.05 8.16 0.05
N PHE A 64 1.25 7.69 1.00
CA PHE A 64 0.87 8.53 2.15
C PHE A 64 2.02 8.75 3.12
N ASN A 65 2.95 7.79 3.22
CA ASN A 65 4.13 7.95 4.06
C ASN A 65 5.12 9.00 3.52
N GLN A 66 5.04 9.40 2.25
CA GLN A 66 5.85 10.52 1.76
C GLN A 66 5.57 11.83 2.52
N PHE A 67 4.34 12.03 3.00
CA PHE A 67 3.92 13.26 3.69
C PHE A 67 4.43 13.36 5.14
N ARG A 68 5.08 12.32 5.65
CA ARG A 68 5.80 12.31 6.93
C ARG A 68 7.31 12.14 6.76
N ASN A 69 7.82 12.49 5.59
CA ASN A 69 9.20 12.33 5.15
C ASN A 69 9.61 10.85 5.01
N GLY A 70 8.67 9.97 4.68
CA GLY A 70 8.92 8.57 4.38
C GLY A 70 8.77 7.61 5.56
N LEU A 71 8.76 6.32 5.25
CA LEU A 71 8.79 5.22 6.22
C LEU A 71 10.14 5.15 6.96
N ASP A 72 10.10 4.84 8.26
CA ASP A 72 11.28 4.56 9.08
C ASP A 72 11.79 3.12 8.90
N TYR A 73 10.88 2.20 8.57
CA TYR A 73 11.16 0.78 8.33
C TYR A 73 10.35 0.26 7.13
N ALA A 74 10.96 -0.51 6.25
CA ALA A 74 10.26 -1.06 5.08
C ALA A 74 10.72 -2.48 4.75
N VAL A 75 9.80 -3.44 4.77
CA VAL A 75 10.03 -4.80 4.27
C VAL A 75 9.11 -4.99 3.07
N GLN A 76 9.68 -5.27 1.90
CA GLN A 76 8.93 -5.67 0.71
C GLN A 76 9.19 -7.14 0.43
N VAL A 77 8.14 -7.93 0.22
CA VAL A 77 8.22 -9.31 -0.28
C VAL A 77 7.51 -9.36 -1.62
N SER A 78 8.19 -9.69 -2.71
CA SER A 78 7.58 -9.64 -4.04
C SER A 78 8.21 -10.64 -4.99
N THR A 79 7.42 -11.14 -5.93
CA THR A 79 7.89 -11.90 -7.10
C THR A 79 8.07 -11.02 -8.34
N ALA A 80 7.70 -9.74 -8.26
CA ALA A 80 7.80 -8.81 -9.39
C ALA A 80 9.27 -8.45 -9.68
N VAL A 81 9.58 -8.31 -10.97
CA VAL A 81 10.93 -8.04 -11.47
C VAL A 81 11.13 -6.55 -11.70
N GLU A 82 12.34 -6.04 -11.49
CA GLU A 82 12.62 -4.61 -11.60
C GLU A 82 12.75 -4.11 -13.05
N TYR A 83 13.24 -4.96 -13.96
CA TYR A 83 13.61 -4.54 -15.33
C TYR A 83 12.41 -4.11 -16.19
N ASP A 84 11.19 -4.39 -15.77
CA ASP A 84 9.97 -3.94 -16.45
C ASP A 84 9.59 -2.50 -16.11
N GLY A 85 10.30 -1.86 -15.17
CA GLY A 85 10.05 -0.48 -14.72
C GLY A 85 8.71 -0.32 -13.98
N SER A 86 8.09 -1.41 -13.54
CA SER A 86 6.82 -1.38 -12.85
C SER A 86 6.99 -0.95 -11.40
N LEU A 87 5.96 -0.28 -10.85
CA LEU A 87 5.91 -0.01 -9.41
C LEU A 87 5.97 -1.30 -8.57
N SER A 88 5.36 -2.38 -9.05
CA SER A 88 5.39 -3.67 -8.34
C SER A 88 6.81 -4.20 -8.18
N GLY A 89 7.61 -4.11 -9.25
CA GLY A 89 9.01 -4.51 -9.29
C GLY A 89 9.99 -3.50 -8.68
N ALA A 90 9.59 -2.23 -8.55
CA ALA A 90 10.42 -1.18 -7.96
C ALA A 90 10.94 -1.60 -6.59
N GLN A 91 12.25 -1.52 -6.41
CA GLN A 91 12.92 -1.93 -5.18
C GLN A 91 12.75 -0.84 -4.11
N THR A 92 12.88 -1.17 -2.82
CA THR A 92 12.73 -0.17 -1.74
C THR A 92 13.68 1.03 -1.88
N ARG A 93 14.84 0.84 -2.54
CA ARG A 93 15.78 1.92 -2.88
C ARG A 93 15.21 2.97 -3.83
N GLU A 94 14.31 2.58 -4.73
CA GLU A 94 13.62 3.55 -5.60
C GLU A 94 12.64 4.37 -4.76
N ALA A 95 11.93 3.74 -3.82
CA ALA A 95 11.03 4.48 -2.93
C ALA A 95 11.75 5.59 -2.11
N ILE A 96 13.06 5.43 -1.85
CA ILE A 96 13.90 6.47 -1.22
C ILE A 96 14.07 7.69 -2.13
N SER A 97 14.29 7.51 -3.44
CA SER A 97 14.47 8.65 -4.36
C SER A 97 13.22 9.53 -4.47
N TRP A 98 12.06 9.00 -4.10
CA TRP A 98 10.78 9.71 -4.06
C TRP A 98 10.41 10.23 -2.66
N GLY A 99 11.26 10.04 -1.64
CA GLY A 99 10.95 10.41 -0.26
C GLY A 99 9.82 9.58 0.38
N LYS A 100 9.46 8.44 -0.22
CA LYS A 100 8.42 7.52 0.28
C LYS A 100 8.96 6.59 1.38
N VAL A 101 10.27 6.35 1.37
CA VAL A 101 11.06 5.69 2.42
C VAL A 101 12.20 6.64 2.79
N LYS A 102 12.57 6.73 4.08
CA LYS A 102 13.68 7.59 4.51
C LYS A 102 15.02 7.07 3.99
N GLU A 103 15.97 7.97 3.78
CA GLU A 103 17.33 7.61 3.36
C GLU A 103 18.04 6.74 4.41
N GLU A 104 17.82 7.04 5.69
CA GLU A 104 18.34 6.31 6.84
C GLU A 104 17.45 5.14 7.31
N ALA A 105 16.37 4.83 6.58
CA ALA A 105 15.45 3.75 6.95
C ALA A 105 16.15 2.39 6.94
N SER A 106 15.80 1.53 7.89
CA SER A 106 16.13 0.11 7.77
C SER A 106 15.14 -0.54 6.80
N HIS A 107 15.61 -0.96 5.64
CA HIS A 107 14.75 -1.50 4.59
C HIS A 107 15.32 -2.74 3.92
N ILE A 108 14.44 -3.59 3.39
CA ILE A 108 14.82 -4.75 2.58
C ILE A 108 13.74 -5.09 1.56
N THR A 109 14.17 -5.54 0.38
CA THR A 109 13.30 -6.22 -0.58
C THR A 109 13.72 -7.69 -0.63
N VAL A 110 12.76 -8.58 -0.37
CA VAL A 110 12.93 -10.03 -0.42
C VAL A 110 12.22 -10.54 -1.66
N GLU A 111 13.01 -11.10 -2.58
CA GLU A 111 12.49 -11.66 -3.81
C GLU A 111 12.01 -13.10 -3.56
N GLY A 112 10.71 -13.33 -3.74
CA GLY A 112 10.11 -14.65 -3.56
C GLY A 112 8.62 -14.63 -3.25
N ASP A 113 8.05 -15.82 -3.15
CA ASP A 113 6.61 -16.01 -2.92
C ASP A 113 6.23 -15.69 -1.47
N VAL A 114 5.22 -14.85 -1.30
CA VAL A 114 4.67 -14.43 0.00
C VAL A 114 4.23 -15.63 0.83
N THR A 115 3.66 -16.67 0.21
CA THR A 115 3.13 -17.85 0.91
C THR A 115 4.22 -18.69 1.58
N LEU A 116 5.47 -18.60 1.09
CA LEU A 116 6.63 -19.25 1.69
C LEU A 116 7.32 -18.36 2.72
N ILE A 117 7.45 -17.06 2.41
CA ILE A 117 8.25 -16.12 3.20
C ILE A 117 7.49 -15.61 4.42
N LEU A 118 6.21 -15.24 4.26
CA LEU A 118 5.43 -14.64 5.34
C LEU A 118 5.36 -15.55 6.59
N PRO A 119 5.12 -16.87 6.49
CA PRO A 119 5.12 -17.74 7.66
C PRO A 119 6.47 -17.85 8.39
N LEU A 120 7.59 -17.51 7.75
CA LEU A 120 8.92 -17.50 8.38
C LEU A 120 9.25 -16.17 9.08
N ILE A 121 8.55 -15.09 8.69
CA ILE A 121 8.68 -13.76 9.29
C ILE A 121 7.86 -13.65 10.58
N LEU A 122 6.70 -14.32 10.62
CA LEU A 122 5.77 -14.34 11.76
C LEU A 122 6.25 -15.25 12.90
#